data_AF-A0A451BKI1-F1
#
_entry.id   AF-A0A451BKI1-F1
#
_cell.length_a   1.000
_cell.length_b   1.000
_cell.length_c   1.000
_cell.angle_alpha   90.00
_cell.angle_beta   90.00
_cell.angle_gamma   90.00
#
_symmetry.space_group_name_H-M   'P 1'
#
loop_
_entity.id
_entity.type
_entity.pdbx_description
1 polymer ?
#
loop_
_entity_poly.entity_id
_entity_poly.type
_entity_poly.pdbx_seq_one_letter_code
_entity_poly.pdbx_strand_id
1 'polypeptide(L)'
;MRHHRLRRRLSPTIQQLQRPLLRLPRRRPLRLPHTGRRVHLPVLLGKFAIRKGSGEAGRFRGSDGVIRRIRFLEPPSAGILSNHRKVPPFGIVGGESGQVGRNWVERADGSREELASTEEVAMAAGDVLVIETPGGGGWGEAEPE
;
A
#
# COMPACT_ATOMS: atom_id res chain seq x y z
N MET A 1 66.39 3.33 -12.61
CA MET A 1 66.69 2.66 -11.32
C MET A 1 65.61 3.02 -10.30
N ARG A 2 65.04 1.98 -9.67
CA ARG A 2 64.38 1.92 -8.35
C ARG A 2 62.99 2.55 -8.16
N HIS A 3 62.00 1.64 -8.23
CA HIS A 3 60.69 1.70 -7.57
C HIS A 3 60.81 1.92 -6.06
N HIS A 4 60.01 2.83 -5.48
CA HIS A 4 59.70 2.81 -4.05
C HIS A 4 58.19 2.60 -3.84
N ARG A 5 57.83 1.37 -3.48
CA ARG A 5 56.50 0.98 -2.98
C ARG A 5 56.34 1.50 -1.55
N LEU A 6 55.32 2.32 -1.31
CA LEU A 6 54.79 2.60 0.02
C LEU A 6 54.17 1.31 0.61
N ARG A 7 54.74 0.79 1.70
CA ARG A 7 54.04 -0.17 2.58
C ARG A 7 53.43 0.58 3.75
N ARG A 8 52.16 0.96 3.64
CA ARG A 8 51.36 1.37 4.82
C ARG A 8 51.06 0.11 5.63
N ARG A 9 51.64 0.01 6.83
CA ARG A 9 51.28 -1.00 7.84
C ARG A 9 49.92 -0.60 8.44
N LEU A 10 48.91 -1.45 8.29
CA LEU A 10 47.62 -1.30 8.96
C LEU A 10 47.72 -1.76 10.42
N SER A 11 46.98 -1.09 11.30
CA SER A 11 46.93 -1.26 12.75
C SER A 11 46.42 -2.67 13.18
N PRO A 12 46.86 -3.20 14.35
CA PRO A 12 46.47 -4.53 14.84
C PRO A 12 44.97 -4.69 15.11
N THR A 13 44.21 -3.58 15.20
CA THR A 13 42.78 -3.59 15.54
C THR A 13 41.87 -4.11 14.42
N ILE A 14 42.39 -4.28 13.19
CA ILE A 14 41.61 -4.77 12.03
C ILE A 14 41.67 -6.31 11.90
N GLN A 15 42.52 -7.02 12.66
CA GLN A 15 42.67 -8.48 12.56
C GLN A 15 41.67 -9.30 13.40
N GLN A 16 40.66 -8.69 14.03
CA GLN A 16 39.69 -9.40 14.88
C GLN A 16 38.33 -9.73 14.23
N LEU A 17 38.19 -9.58 12.90
CA LEU A 17 36.96 -9.90 12.16
C LEU A 17 37.07 -11.19 11.33
N GLN A 18 37.73 -12.22 11.87
CA GLN A 18 37.68 -13.58 11.32
C GLN A 18 37.28 -14.58 12.40
N ARG A 19 36.06 -14.41 12.94
CA ARG A 19 35.35 -15.54 13.57
C ARG A 19 34.52 -16.21 12.47
N PRO A 20 34.57 -17.55 12.33
CA PRO A 20 33.75 -18.22 11.33
C PRO A 20 32.27 -18.00 11.69
N LEU A 21 31.54 -17.37 10.76
CA LEU A 21 30.09 -17.29 10.81
C LEU A 21 29.55 -18.71 10.97
N LEU A 22 28.90 -18.98 12.10
CA LEU A 22 28.12 -20.19 12.30
C LEU A 22 27.18 -20.31 11.09
N ARG A 23 27.35 -21.37 10.29
CA ARG A 23 26.43 -21.68 9.20
C ARG A 23 25.07 -21.97 9.83
N LEU A 24 24.16 -20.99 9.79
CA LEU A 24 22.76 -21.22 10.07
C LEU A 24 22.27 -22.33 9.14
N PRO A 25 21.59 -23.38 9.66
CA PRO A 25 21.06 -24.42 8.80
C PRO A 25 20.16 -23.76 7.77
N ARG A 26 20.34 -24.12 6.49
CA ARG A 26 19.48 -23.66 5.40
C ARG A 26 18.04 -23.94 5.81
N ARG A 27 17.27 -22.89 6.13
CA ARG A 27 15.85 -23.01 6.43
C ARG A 27 15.21 -23.67 5.21
N ARG A 28 14.79 -24.92 5.35
CA ARG A 28 13.92 -25.54 4.35
C ARG A 28 12.73 -24.59 4.19
N PRO A 29 12.36 -24.18 2.95
CA PRO A 29 11.16 -23.41 2.76
C PRO A 29 10.01 -24.20 3.37
N LEU A 30 9.22 -23.52 4.22
CA LEU A 30 8.01 -24.09 4.80
C LEU A 30 7.11 -24.54 3.64
N ARG A 31 7.05 -25.85 3.39
CA ARG A 31 6.07 -26.41 2.46
C ARG A 31 4.73 -26.38 3.19
N LEU A 32 4.01 -25.29 3.03
CA LEU A 32 2.61 -25.24 3.40
C LEU A 32 1.88 -26.29 2.52
N PRO A 33 1.13 -27.23 3.11
CA PRO A 33 0.32 -28.16 2.32
C PRO A 33 -0.60 -27.35 1.42
N HIS A 34 -0.66 -27.70 0.13
CA HIS A 34 -1.51 -27.01 -0.86
C HIS A 34 -3.00 -27.36 -0.69
N THR A 35 -3.42 -27.77 0.51
CA THR A 35 -4.82 -27.88 0.95
C THR A 35 -5.42 -26.50 1.21
N GLY A 36 -5.04 -25.49 0.42
CA GLY A 36 -5.62 -24.16 0.49
C GLY A 36 -7.04 -24.23 -0.03
N ARG A 37 -8.00 -24.51 0.86
CA ARG A 37 -9.43 -24.31 0.59
C ARG A 37 -9.56 -22.92 -0.02
N ARG A 38 -9.99 -22.85 -1.28
CA ARG A 38 -10.25 -21.59 -1.95
C ARG A 38 -11.26 -20.83 -1.09
N VAL A 39 -10.84 -19.72 -0.50
CA VAL A 39 -11.73 -18.92 0.36
C VAL A 39 -12.70 -18.21 -0.59
N HIS A 40 -13.91 -18.73 -0.65
CA HIS A 40 -15.02 -18.04 -1.29
C HIS A 40 -15.51 -16.99 -0.30
N LEU A 41 -15.28 -15.72 -0.64
CA LEU A 41 -15.89 -14.61 0.08
C LEU A 41 -17.28 -14.40 -0.52
N PRO A 42 -18.37 -14.53 0.26
CA PRO A 42 -19.75 -14.36 -0.22
C PRO A 42 -20.04 -12.86 -0.45
N VAL A 43 -19.41 -12.29 -1.48
CA VAL A 43 -19.51 -10.87 -1.83
C VAL A 43 -19.71 -10.69 -3.34
N LEU A 44 -20.36 -9.59 -3.73
CA LEU A 44 -20.49 -9.16 -5.11
C LEU A 44 -19.75 -7.85 -5.33
N LEU A 45 -18.92 -7.79 -6.37
CA LEU A 45 -18.30 -6.55 -6.82
C LEU A 45 -19.30 -5.78 -7.70
N GLY A 46 -20.00 -4.80 -7.11
CA GLY A 46 -21.02 -4.01 -7.81
C GLY A 46 -20.44 -2.88 -8.66
N LYS A 47 -19.28 -2.33 -8.28
CA LYS A 47 -18.57 -1.32 -9.08
C LYS A 47 -17.07 -1.49 -8.95
N PHE A 48 -16.39 -1.39 -10.08
CA PHE A 48 -14.96 -1.16 -10.14
C PHE A 48 -14.67 -0.15 -11.25
N ALA A 49 -14.28 1.06 -10.87
CA ALA A 49 -14.11 2.16 -11.82
C ALA A 49 -12.96 3.07 -11.42
N ILE A 50 -12.46 3.84 -12.37
CA ILE A 50 -11.50 4.91 -12.13
C ILE A 50 -12.18 6.02 -11.32
N ARG A 51 -11.53 6.49 -10.26
CA ARG A 51 -11.93 7.67 -9.48
C ARG A 51 -11.42 8.91 -10.21
N LYS A 52 -12.10 9.28 -11.29
CA LYS A 52 -11.64 10.35 -12.19
C LYS A 52 -11.39 11.65 -11.43
N GLY A 53 -10.27 12.29 -11.73
CA GLY A 53 -9.90 13.58 -11.14
C GLY A 53 -9.42 13.48 -9.69
N SER A 54 -8.94 12.32 -9.25
CA SER A 54 -8.34 12.13 -7.93
C SER A 54 -6.83 12.31 -7.91
N GLY A 55 -6.17 12.09 -9.05
CA GLY A 55 -4.79 12.49 -9.27
C GLY A 55 -4.73 13.98 -9.57
N GLU A 56 -3.76 14.67 -8.97
CA GLU A 56 -3.70 16.14 -8.97
C GLU A 56 -2.68 16.70 -9.98
N ALA A 57 -2.73 18.02 -10.13
CA ALA A 57 -2.03 18.75 -11.17
C ALA A 57 -0.50 18.68 -11.06
N GLY A 58 0.14 18.77 -12.21
CA GLY A 58 1.57 18.92 -12.41
C GLY A 58 1.87 18.80 -13.89
N ARG A 59 3.11 19.12 -14.32
CA ARG A 59 3.55 18.87 -15.69
C ARG A 59 3.25 17.44 -16.15
N PHE A 60 3.41 16.47 -15.26
CA PHE A 60 2.80 15.16 -15.38
C PHE A 60 1.75 14.99 -14.29
N ARG A 61 0.50 14.88 -14.71
CA ARG A 61 -0.63 14.67 -13.79
C ARG A 61 -0.44 13.40 -12.97
N GLY A 62 -0.81 13.47 -11.70
CA GLY A 62 -0.89 12.29 -10.85
C GLY A 62 -1.94 11.28 -11.34
N SER A 63 -1.74 10.00 -11.01
CA SER A 63 -2.66 8.94 -11.41
C SER A 63 -3.97 9.00 -10.64
N ASP A 64 -5.09 8.77 -11.32
CA ASP A 64 -6.36 8.57 -10.62
C ASP A 64 -6.37 7.24 -9.85
N GLY A 65 -6.97 7.27 -8.66
CA GLY A 65 -7.32 6.08 -7.90
C GLY A 65 -8.50 5.32 -8.50
N VAL A 66 -9.06 4.41 -7.71
CA VAL A 66 -10.19 3.56 -8.09
C VAL A 66 -11.27 3.57 -7.02
N ILE A 67 -12.51 3.40 -7.46
CA ILE A 67 -13.68 3.19 -6.64
C ILE A 67 -14.06 1.72 -6.74
N ARG A 68 -14.14 1.04 -5.60
CA ARG A 68 -14.68 -0.31 -5.46
C ARG A 68 -15.91 -0.29 -4.56
N ARG A 69 -17.00 -0.91 -5.01
CA ARG A 69 -18.22 -1.11 -4.21
C ARG A 69 -18.46 -2.61 -4.10
N ILE A 70 -18.35 -3.13 -2.89
CA ILE A 70 -18.39 -4.57 -2.61
C ILE A 70 -19.58 -4.84 -1.71
N ARG A 71 -20.60 -5.53 -2.23
CA ARG A 71 -21.80 -5.92 -1.48
C ARG A 71 -21.57 -7.25 -0.78
N PHE A 72 -21.92 -7.34 0.49
CA PHE A 72 -21.85 -8.56 1.26
C PHE A 72 -23.16 -9.35 1.13
N LEU A 73 -23.06 -10.66 0.87
CA LEU A 73 -24.22 -11.54 0.67
C LEU A 73 -24.58 -12.33 1.93
N GLU A 74 -23.60 -12.56 2.78
CA GLU A 74 -23.72 -13.17 4.10
C GLU A 74 -23.05 -12.23 5.11
N PRO A 75 -23.18 -12.45 6.43
CA PRO A 75 -22.57 -11.57 7.44
C PRO A 75 -21.19 -12.07 7.94
N PRO A 76 -20.07 -11.86 7.22
CA PRO A 76 -18.73 -11.84 7.81
C PRO A 76 -18.37 -10.43 8.31
N SER A 77 -17.24 -10.29 9.02
CA SER A 77 -16.60 -8.99 9.23
C SER A 77 -15.77 -8.57 8.02
N ALA A 78 -15.47 -7.27 7.92
CA ALA A 78 -14.54 -6.71 6.95
C ALA A 78 -13.39 -6.00 7.69
N GLY A 79 -12.16 -6.29 7.27
CA GLY A 79 -10.96 -5.60 7.73
C GLY A 79 -10.44 -4.62 6.67
N ILE A 80 -10.19 -3.39 7.07
CA ILE A 80 -9.53 -2.37 6.26
C ILE A 80 -8.10 -2.21 6.75
N LEU A 81 -7.16 -2.28 5.80
CA LEU A 81 -5.75 -1.91 5.97
C LEU A 81 -5.36 -1.05 4.78
N SER A 82 -5.24 0.26 4.99
CA SER A 82 -5.03 1.20 3.90
C SER A 82 -4.30 2.45 4.34
N ASN A 83 -3.52 3.03 3.42
CA ASN A 83 -2.76 4.25 3.68
C ASN A 83 -3.41 5.47 2.99
N HIS A 84 -2.84 6.65 3.24
CA HIS A 84 -3.24 7.92 2.63
C HIS A 84 -4.72 8.27 2.82
N ARG A 85 -5.25 8.05 4.03
CA ARG A 85 -6.61 8.47 4.44
C ARG A 85 -6.64 9.78 5.23
N LYS A 86 -5.45 10.29 5.57
CA LYS A 86 -5.24 11.54 6.29
C LYS A 86 -4.17 12.38 5.61
N VAL A 87 -3.02 11.77 5.30
CA VAL A 87 -1.92 12.43 4.60
C VAL A 87 -2.00 12.10 3.10
N PRO A 88 -2.15 13.08 2.21
CA PRO A 88 -2.23 12.85 0.77
C PRO A 88 -0.90 12.34 0.20
N PRO A 89 -0.91 11.60 -0.92
CA PRO A 89 0.31 11.39 -1.70
C PRO A 89 0.85 12.73 -2.20
N PHE A 90 2.06 13.09 -1.81
CA PHE A 90 2.66 14.38 -2.12
C PHE A 90 2.97 14.52 -3.61
N GLY A 91 2.86 15.74 -4.12
CA GLY A 91 3.39 16.09 -5.43
C GLY A 91 4.90 16.35 -5.37
N ILE A 92 5.57 16.23 -6.51
CA ILE A 92 7.03 16.25 -6.62
C ILE A 92 7.45 17.42 -7.52
N VAL A 93 8.46 18.19 -7.10
CA VAL A 93 9.03 19.31 -7.89
C VAL A 93 7.95 20.32 -8.30
N GLY A 94 7.19 20.83 -7.33
CA GLY A 94 6.12 21.80 -7.58
C GLY A 94 4.80 21.22 -8.10
N GLY A 95 4.68 19.89 -8.20
CA GLY A 95 3.39 19.23 -8.44
C GLY A 95 2.48 19.27 -7.21
N GLU A 96 1.17 19.22 -7.46
CA GLU A 96 0.13 19.22 -6.42
C GLU A 96 -0.04 17.84 -5.78
N SER A 97 -0.47 17.83 -4.51
CA SER A 97 -0.67 16.59 -3.75
C SER A 97 -1.98 15.91 -4.12
N GLY A 98 -1.95 14.62 -4.41
CA GLY A 98 -3.12 13.82 -4.79
C GLY A 98 -4.20 13.77 -3.71
N GLN A 99 -5.44 13.48 -4.09
CA GLN A 99 -6.52 13.35 -3.10
C GLN A 99 -6.35 12.13 -2.20
N VAL A 100 -6.67 12.29 -0.92
CA VAL A 100 -6.73 11.17 0.04
C VAL A 100 -7.80 10.15 -0.35
N GLY A 101 -7.57 8.89 -0.01
CA GLY A 101 -8.57 7.84 -0.14
C GLY A 101 -9.63 7.91 0.97
N ARG A 102 -10.78 7.26 0.76
CA ARG A 102 -11.87 7.15 1.76
C ARG A 102 -12.46 5.73 1.82
N ASN A 103 -12.90 5.32 3.00
CA ASN A 103 -13.55 4.03 3.21
C ASN A 103 -14.84 4.28 3.97
N TRP A 104 -15.93 3.64 3.58
CA TRP A 104 -17.15 3.67 4.37
C TRP A 104 -17.99 2.43 4.08
N VAL A 105 -18.90 2.12 5.00
CA VAL A 105 -19.99 1.17 4.78
C VAL A 105 -21.24 1.95 4.45
N GLU A 106 -21.93 1.56 3.39
CA GLU A 106 -23.33 1.88 3.15
C GLU A 106 -24.15 0.72 3.70
N ARG A 107 -24.89 0.97 4.77
CA ARG A 107 -25.71 -0.02 5.46
C ARG A 107 -26.96 -0.31 4.66
N ALA A 108 -27.52 -1.52 4.80
CA ALA A 108 -28.75 -1.92 4.13
C ALA A 108 -29.96 -1.05 4.49
N ASP A 109 -29.94 -0.40 5.67
CA ASP A 109 -30.96 0.58 6.10
C ASP A 109 -30.77 1.99 5.48
N GLY A 110 -29.73 2.18 4.67
CA GLY A 110 -29.40 3.45 4.01
C GLY A 110 -28.47 4.35 4.81
N SER A 111 -28.11 4.00 6.04
CA SER A 111 -27.13 4.76 6.83
C SER A 111 -25.69 4.56 6.31
N ARG A 112 -24.80 5.48 6.71
CA ARG A 112 -23.40 5.47 6.29
C ARG A 112 -22.48 5.52 7.50
N GLU A 113 -21.48 4.66 7.52
CA GLU A 113 -20.45 4.59 8.55
C GLU A 113 -19.07 4.80 7.91
N GLU A 114 -18.40 5.90 8.23
CA GLU A 114 -17.03 6.16 7.77
C GLU A 114 -16.04 5.27 8.51
N LEU A 115 -15.09 4.69 7.80
CA LEU A 115 -14.05 3.83 8.35
C LEU A 115 -12.69 4.52 8.28
N ALA A 116 -11.88 4.29 9.31
CA ALA A 116 -10.50 4.72 9.38
C ALA A 116 -9.58 3.99 8.39
N SER A 117 -8.29 4.31 8.44
CA SER A 117 -7.24 3.69 7.64
C SER A 117 -7.01 2.22 8.01
N THR A 118 -7.21 1.88 9.28
CA THR A 118 -7.07 0.54 9.85
C THR A 118 -8.24 0.30 10.78
N GLU A 119 -9.15 -0.58 10.40
CA GLU A 119 -10.39 -0.81 11.16
C GLU A 119 -10.99 -2.16 10.79
N GLU A 120 -11.66 -2.80 11.75
CA GLU A 120 -12.52 -3.96 11.51
C GLU A 120 -13.97 -3.56 11.77
N VAL A 121 -14.86 -3.96 10.88
CA VAL A 121 -16.30 -3.63 10.95
C VAL A 121 -17.14 -4.88 10.70
N ALA A 122 -18.20 -5.05 11.49
CA ALA A 122 -19.20 -6.09 11.25
C ALA A 122 -20.06 -5.72 10.03
N MET A 123 -20.27 -6.67 9.12
CA MET A 123 -21.11 -6.47 7.93
C MET A 123 -22.38 -7.31 8.05
N ALA A 124 -23.51 -6.73 7.67
CA ALA A 124 -24.74 -7.47 7.43
C ALA A 124 -24.87 -7.85 5.95
N ALA A 125 -25.71 -8.85 5.67
CA ALA A 125 -26.10 -9.13 4.29
C ALA A 125 -26.81 -7.90 3.70
N GLY A 126 -26.39 -7.49 2.50
CA GLY A 126 -26.87 -6.29 1.82
C GLY A 126 -25.98 -5.06 2.01
N ASP A 127 -25.16 -5.00 3.06
CA ASP A 127 -24.23 -3.90 3.29
C ASP A 127 -23.21 -3.80 2.14
N VAL A 128 -22.77 -2.58 1.84
CA VAL A 128 -21.80 -2.30 0.78
C VAL A 128 -20.58 -1.61 1.38
N LEU A 129 -19.44 -2.28 1.32
CA LEU A 129 -18.15 -1.67 1.59
C LEU A 129 -17.71 -0.86 0.36
N VAL A 130 -17.49 0.43 0.56
CA VAL A 130 -16.99 1.33 -0.48
C VAL A 130 -15.57 1.74 -0.17
N ILE A 131 -14.69 1.53 -1.15
CA ILE A 131 -13.27 1.87 -1.06
C ILE A 131 -12.94 2.81 -2.21
N GLU A 132 -12.54 4.02 -1.85
CA GLU A 132 -11.88 4.96 -2.74
C GLU A 132 -10.38 4.95 -2.42
N THR A 133 -9.56 4.51 -3.35
CA THR A 133 -8.10 4.61 -3.20
C THR A 133 -7.66 6.06 -3.41
N PRO A 134 -6.55 6.50 -2.78
CA PRO A 134 -5.99 7.82 -3.05
C PRO A 134 -5.61 7.97 -4.53
N GLY A 135 -5.57 9.21 -5.00
CA GLY A 135 -4.90 9.57 -6.26
C GLY A 135 -3.44 9.92 -6.02
N GLY A 136 -2.62 9.84 -7.07
CA GLY A 136 -1.22 10.23 -7.02
C GLY A 136 -1.05 11.75 -7.02
N GLY A 137 0.03 12.24 -6.40
CA GLY A 137 0.48 13.62 -6.60
C GLY A 137 1.06 13.82 -7.99
N GLY A 138 0.94 15.03 -8.52
CA GLY A 138 1.55 15.41 -9.79
C GLY A 138 3.06 15.58 -9.69
N TRP A 139 3.71 15.63 -10.86
CA TRP A 139 5.13 15.93 -10.98
C TRP A 139 5.35 17.20 -11.79
N GLY A 140 6.21 18.10 -11.33
CA GLY A 140 6.49 19.37 -12.00
C GLY A 140 5.39 20.41 -11.75
N GLU A 141 5.73 21.70 -11.83
CA GLU A 141 4.73 22.77 -11.84
C GLU A 141 3.77 22.59 -13.04
N ALA A 142 2.47 22.74 -12.78
CA ALA A 142 1.47 22.75 -13.85
C ALA A 142 1.60 24.03 -14.66
N GLU A 143 1.47 23.96 -15.98
CA GLU A 143 1.33 25.18 -16.77
C GLU A 143 -0.05 25.80 -16.50
N PRO A 144 -0.13 27.13 -16.31
CA PRO A 144 -1.42 27.81 -16.16
C PRO A 144 -2.24 27.65 -17.45
N GLU A 145 -3.54 27.32 -17.30
CA GLU A 145 -4.52 27.32 -18.40
C GLU A 145 -4.81 28.72 -18.95
#